data_AF-A0A142ESG8-F1
#
_entry.id   AF-A0A142ESG8-F1
#
_cell.length_a   1.000
_cell.length_b   1.000
_cell.length_c   1.000
_cell.angle_alpha   90.00
_cell.angle_beta   90.00
_cell.angle_gamma   90.00
#
_symmetry.space_group_name_H-M   'P 1'
#
loop_
_entity.id
_entity.type
_entity.pdbx_description
1 polymer ?
#
loop_
_entity_poly.entity_id
_entity_poly.type
_entity_poly.pdbx_seq_one_letter_code
_entity_poly.pdbx_strand_id
1 'polypeptide(L)'
;MVVNEQQSFRGTLLMYGVILLELPSLVLISTLYFTGKLGEEGWIALLVVGTLIPLTFLFLMSIDLELRMDEFSFSYKSGPFQRNWRKVKKEEIQSITIHKKDGFMDYGGVGIRYSGKTKAYIFFADYVIELEIGKKKLAFTTNKPREFQEMIDHWKSETN
;
A
#
# COMPACT_ATOMS: atom_id res chain seq x y z
N MET A 1 18.30 -13.22 -12.25
CA MET A 1 16.93 -12.72 -12.58
C MET A 1 16.50 -11.72 -11.50
N VAL A 2 15.65 -10.73 -11.81
CA VAL A 2 15.13 -9.78 -10.79
C VAL A 2 13.65 -9.53 -11.04
N VAL A 3 12.83 -9.70 -10.00
CA VAL A 3 11.40 -9.39 -10.01
C VAL A 3 11.20 -8.05 -9.33
N ASN A 4 10.50 -7.13 -10.00
CA ASN A 4 10.09 -5.85 -9.44
C ASN A 4 8.58 -5.68 -9.59
N GLU A 5 7.94 -5.21 -8.53
CA GLU A 5 6.52 -4.88 -8.51
C GLU A 5 6.30 -3.56 -7.75
N GLN A 6 5.46 -2.70 -8.32
CA GLN A 6 4.96 -1.52 -7.64
C GLN A 6 3.42 -1.57 -7.63
N GLN A 7 2.85 -1.54 -6.43
CA GLN A 7 1.43 -1.39 -6.19
C GLN A 7 1.19 0.00 -5.61
N SER A 8 0.15 0.70 -6.07
CA SER A 8 -0.18 2.03 -5.55
C SER A 8 -1.67 2.19 -5.39
N PHE A 9 -2.09 3.17 -4.60
CA PHE A 9 -3.52 3.51 -4.49
C PHE A 9 -4.05 4.24 -5.74
N ARG A 10 -3.16 4.61 -6.67
CA ARG A 10 -3.50 5.34 -7.89
C ARG A 10 -4.37 4.47 -8.80
N GLY A 11 -5.50 5.01 -9.24
CA GLY A 11 -6.44 4.32 -10.12
C GLY A 11 -7.30 3.25 -9.42
N THR A 12 -7.25 3.16 -8.09
CA THR A 12 -8.13 2.26 -7.33
C THR A 12 -9.54 2.84 -7.22
N LEU A 13 -10.56 1.98 -7.10
CA LEU A 13 -11.94 2.41 -6.85
C LEU A 13 -12.06 3.27 -5.58
N LEU A 14 -11.25 2.97 -4.57
CA LEU A 14 -11.19 3.75 -3.33
C LEU A 14 -10.74 5.19 -3.60
N MET A 15 -9.69 5.37 -4.42
CA MET A 15 -9.22 6.71 -4.79
C MET A 15 -10.30 7.50 -5.54
N TYR A 16 -10.97 6.88 -6.51
CA TYR A 16 -12.06 7.54 -7.23
C TYR A 16 -13.24 7.88 -6.32
N GLY A 17 -13.58 7.01 -5.37
CA GLY A 17 -14.60 7.26 -4.36
C GLY A 17 -14.28 8.48 -3.49
N VAL A 18 -13.03 8.62 -3.04
CA VAL A 18 -12.59 9.80 -2.26
C VAL A 18 -12.69 11.07 -3.11
N ILE A 19 -12.15 11.07 -4.34
CA ILE A 19 -12.19 12.25 -5.23
C ILE A 19 -13.63 12.66 -5.53
N LEU A 20 -14.52 11.69 -5.76
CA LEU A 20 -15.94 11.93 -6.02
C LEU A 20 -16.66 12.61 -4.84
N LEU A 21 -16.22 12.37 -3.61
CA LEU A 21 -16.78 13.01 -2.41
C LEU A 21 -16.14 14.38 -2.11
N GLU A 22 -14.83 14.49 -2.33
CA GLU A 22 -14.07 15.71 -2.02
C GLU A 22 -14.39 16.87 -2.99
N LEU A 23 -14.46 16.60 -4.30
CA LEU A 23 -14.68 17.67 -5.29
C LEU A 23 -16.00 18.42 -5.09
N PRO A 24 -17.17 17.75 -4.92
CA PRO A 24 -18.42 18.44 -4.64
C PRO A 24 -18.39 19.22 -3.32
N SER A 25 -17.70 18.69 -2.30
CA SER A 25 -17.54 19.36 -1.01
C SER A 25 -16.75 20.67 -1.15
N LEU A 26 -15.66 20.64 -1.93
CA LEU A 26 -14.87 21.84 -2.22
C LEU A 26 -15.68 22.88 -3.00
N VAL A 27 -16.43 22.46 -4.02
CA VAL A 27 -17.31 23.34 -4.81
C VAL A 27 -18.40 23.96 -3.95
N LEU A 28 -19.03 23.17 -3.07
CA LEU A 28 -20.07 23.63 -2.17
C LEU A 28 -19.53 24.69 -1.22
N ILE A 29 -18.44 24.40 -0.50
CA ILE A 29 -17.84 25.34 0.46
C ILE A 29 -17.37 26.62 -0.23
N SER A 30 -16.76 26.50 -1.42
CA SER A 30 -16.36 27.67 -2.21
C SER A 30 -17.58 28.52 -2.60
N THR A 31 -18.66 27.88 -3.07
CA THR A 31 -19.90 28.59 -3.45
C THR A 31 -20.54 29.29 -2.25
N LEU A 32 -20.62 28.62 -1.10
CA LEU A 32 -21.17 29.21 0.12
C LEU A 32 -20.33 30.41 0.60
N TYR A 33 -19.00 30.34 0.45
CA TYR A 33 -18.10 31.46 0.75
C TYR A 33 -18.37 32.66 -0.16
N PHE A 34 -18.33 32.46 -1.49
CA PHE A 34 -18.52 33.55 -2.46
C PHE A 34 -19.94 34.13 -2.48
N THR A 35 -20.94 33.38 -2.02
CA THR A 35 -22.32 33.87 -1.87
C THR A 35 -22.59 34.52 -0.52
N GLY A 36 -21.59 34.64 0.35
CA GLY A 36 -21.72 35.23 1.69
C GLY A 36 -22.54 34.38 2.67
N LYS A 37 -22.84 33.13 2.33
CA LYS A 37 -23.68 32.24 3.14
C LYS A 37 -22.94 31.55 4.30
N LEU A 38 -21.63 31.69 4.39
CA LEU A 38 -20.81 31.15 5.49
C LEU A 38 -20.61 32.13 6.66
N GLY A 39 -21.11 33.36 6.58
CA GLY A 39 -20.89 34.40 7.59
C GLY A 39 -19.48 34.98 7.60
N GLU A 40 -19.20 35.88 8.55
CA GLU A 40 -17.92 36.61 8.64
C GLU A 40 -16.71 35.69 8.85
N GLU A 41 -16.88 34.60 9.59
CA GLU A 41 -15.83 33.60 9.84
C GLU A 41 -15.78 32.49 8.77
N GLY A 42 -16.56 32.62 7.69
CA GLY A 42 -16.64 31.61 6.63
C GLY A 42 -15.31 31.31 5.93
N TRP A 43 -14.36 32.24 6.01
CA TRP A 43 -13.00 32.04 5.50
C TRP A 43 -12.27 30.89 6.22
N ILE A 44 -12.57 30.61 7.49
CA ILE A 44 -11.97 29.50 8.25
C ILE A 44 -12.37 28.16 7.64
N ALA A 45 -13.67 27.99 7.34
CA ALA A 45 -14.18 26.77 6.71
C ALA A 45 -13.55 26.56 5.33
N LEU A 46 -13.43 27.62 4.53
CA LEU A 46 -12.76 27.57 3.23
C LEU A 46 -11.29 27.20 3.37
N LEU A 47 -10.57 27.77 4.33
CA LEU A 47 -9.15 27.46 4.58
C LEU A 47 -8.96 26.00 4.99
N VAL A 48 -9.77 25.50 5.93
CA VAL A 48 -9.69 24.13 6.42
C VAL A 48 -9.99 23.14 5.30
N VAL A 49 -11.11 23.29 4.61
CA VAL A 49 -11.52 22.36 3.54
C VAL A 49 -10.60 22.46 2.33
N GLY A 50 -10.25 23.69 1.93
CA GLY A 50 -9.34 23.98 0.82
C GLY A 50 -7.92 23.50 1.06
N THR A 51 -7.52 23.28 2.32
CA THR A 51 -6.22 22.68 2.66
C THR A 51 -6.29 21.17 2.83
N LEU A 52 -7.31 20.66 3.55
CA LEU A 52 -7.44 19.23 3.84
C LEU A 52 -7.65 18.40 2.58
N ILE A 53 -8.46 18.85 1.62
CA ILE A 53 -8.74 18.10 0.39
C ILE A 53 -7.45 17.86 -0.42
N PRO A 54 -6.66 18.89 -0.78
CA PRO A 54 -5.38 18.67 -1.46
C PRO A 54 -4.41 17.80 -0.66
N LEU A 55 -4.36 17.94 0.68
CA LEU A 55 -3.51 17.11 1.52
C LEU A 55 -3.92 15.64 1.50
N THR A 56 -5.22 15.34 1.60
CA THR A 56 -5.74 13.98 1.49
C THR A 56 -5.44 13.40 0.11
N PHE A 57 -5.66 14.17 -0.96
CA PHE A 57 -5.32 13.75 -2.31
C PHE A 57 -3.83 13.42 -2.46
N LEU A 58 -2.94 14.33 -2.02
CA LEU A 58 -1.48 14.11 -2.04
C LEU A 58 -1.07 12.90 -1.19
N PHE A 59 -1.71 12.72 -0.03
CA PHE A 59 -1.49 11.57 0.83
C PHE A 59 -1.83 10.27 0.10
N LEU A 60 -3.03 10.16 -0.50
CA LEU A 60 -3.44 8.98 -1.27
C LEU A 60 -2.48 8.70 -2.44
N MET A 61 -2.04 9.75 -3.13
CA MET A 61 -1.08 9.63 -4.25
C MET A 61 0.32 9.14 -3.82
N SER A 62 0.63 9.25 -2.52
CA SER A 62 1.90 8.84 -1.92
C SER A 62 1.89 7.42 -1.34
N ILE A 63 0.72 6.76 -1.29
CA ILE A 63 0.60 5.39 -0.79
C ILE A 63 1.01 4.41 -1.89
N ASP A 64 2.14 3.77 -1.67
CA ASP A 64 2.69 2.74 -2.54
C ASP A 64 3.32 1.59 -1.74
N LEU A 65 3.46 0.46 -2.41
CA LEU A 65 4.18 -0.72 -2.00
C LEU A 65 5.08 -1.14 -3.16
N GLU A 66 6.37 -1.11 -2.92
CA GLU A 66 7.38 -1.59 -3.86
C GLU A 66 7.95 -2.90 -3.30
N LEU A 67 7.90 -3.95 -4.11
CA LEU A 67 8.49 -5.25 -3.85
C LEU A 67 9.58 -5.52 -4.88
N ARG A 68 10.71 -6.06 -4.42
CA ARG A 68 11.81 -6.46 -5.26
C ARG A 68 12.38 -7.77 -4.73
N MET A 69 12.57 -8.75 -5.61
CA MET A 69 13.23 -10.00 -5.28
C MET A 69 14.34 -10.26 -6.29
N ASP A 70 15.55 -10.50 -5.79
CA ASP A 70 16.71 -10.88 -6.58
C ASP A 70 17.28 -12.21 -6.06
N GLU A 71 18.43 -12.64 -6.56
CA GLU A 71 19.07 -13.91 -6.19
C GLU A 71 19.50 -13.97 -4.71
N PHE A 72 19.65 -12.82 -4.05
CA PHE A 72 20.22 -12.73 -2.71
C PHE A 72 19.23 -12.26 -1.65
N SER A 73 18.17 -11.54 -2.03
CA SER A 73 17.30 -10.87 -1.08
C SER A 73 15.87 -10.64 -1.55
N PHE A 74 14.98 -10.56 -0.57
CA PHE A 74 13.65 -9.98 -0.71
C PHE A 74 13.66 -8.57 -0.11
N SER A 75 13.47 -7.57 -0.96
CA SER A 75 13.49 -6.16 -0.62
C SER A 75 12.10 -5.55 -0.73
N TYR A 76 11.71 -4.72 0.22
CA TYR A 76 10.41 -4.05 0.20
C TYR A 76 10.45 -2.64 0.78
N LYS A 77 9.53 -1.80 0.32
CA LYS A 77 9.33 -0.41 0.77
C LYS A 77 7.84 -0.08 0.67
N SER A 78 7.31 0.69 1.62
CA SER A 78 5.91 1.13 1.57
C SER A 78 5.79 2.59 1.99
N GLY A 79 5.47 3.46 1.03
CA GLY A 79 5.22 4.86 1.27
C GLY A 79 3.84 5.11 1.89
N PRO A 80 3.63 6.28 2.52
CA PRO A 80 4.63 7.33 2.76
C PRO A 80 5.48 7.10 4.02
N PHE A 81 5.11 6.16 4.88
CA PHE A 81 5.68 6.00 6.23
C PHE A 81 6.98 5.20 6.28
N GLN A 82 7.23 4.31 5.31
CA GLN A 82 8.45 3.50 5.23
C GLN A 82 9.12 3.67 3.87
N ARG A 83 9.76 4.83 3.66
CA ARG A 83 10.46 5.18 2.42
C ARG A 83 11.80 4.48 2.22
N ASN A 84 12.40 3.96 3.28
CA ASN A 84 13.66 3.23 3.17
C ASN A 84 13.38 1.78 2.79
N TRP A 85 14.17 1.28 1.82
CA TRP A 85 14.20 -0.13 1.47
C TRP A 85 14.60 -0.96 2.68
N ARG A 86 13.72 -1.89 3.07
CA ARG A 86 14.07 -2.97 3.99
C ARG A 86 14.45 -4.18 3.17
N LYS A 87 15.57 -4.80 3.54
CA LYS A 87 16.09 -6.00 2.86
C LYS A 87 16.04 -7.15 3.84
N VAL A 88 15.53 -8.29 3.37
CA VAL A 88 15.58 -9.57 4.05
C VAL A 88 16.45 -10.47 3.19
N LYS A 89 17.58 -10.93 3.74
CA LYS A 89 18.48 -11.79 2.97
C LYS A 89 17.88 -13.18 2.84
N LYS A 90 18.23 -13.88 1.76
CA LYS A 90 17.80 -15.26 1.50
C LYS A 90 18.08 -16.17 2.71
N GLU A 91 19.24 -16.01 3.35
CA GLU A 91 19.65 -16.86 4.48
C GLU A 91 18.85 -16.60 5.78
N GLU A 92 18.16 -15.46 5.89
CA GLU A 92 17.34 -15.11 7.04
C GLU A 92 15.90 -15.67 6.92
N ILE A 93 15.52 -16.10 5.72
CA ILE A 93 14.17 -16.55 5.39
C ILE A 93 14.07 -18.04 5.68
N GLN A 94 13.24 -18.39 6.66
CA GLN A 94 12.99 -19.78 7.04
C GLN A 94 12.00 -20.46 6.11
N SER A 95 10.98 -19.72 5.68
CA SER A 95 10.03 -20.18 4.68
C SER A 95 9.52 -18.98 3.87
N ILE A 96 9.26 -19.23 2.59
CA ILE A 96 8.60 -18.29 1.68
C ILE A 96 7.55 -19.04 0.87
N THR A 97 6.31 -18.56 0.90
CA THR A 97 5.18 -19.19 0.21
C THR A 97 4.32 -18.14 -0.48
N ILE A 98 3.75 -18.52 -1.62
CA ILE A 98 2.75 -17.73 -2.32
C ILE A 98 1.46 -18.52 -2.30
N HIS A 99 0.37 -17.89 -1.91
CA HIS A 99 -0.95 -18.50 -1.98
C HIS A 99 -1.97 -17.49 -2.47
N LYS A 100 -2.98 -18.02 -3.16
CA LYS A 100 -4.16 -17.26 -3.52
C LYS A 100 -4.99 -17.06 -2.25
N LYS A 101 -5.10 -15.81 -1.83
CA LYS A 101 -5.89 -15.37 -0.68
C LYS A 101 -6.46 -14.02 -1.03
N ASP A 102 -7.70 -13.79 -0.64
CA ASP A 102 -8.27 -12.46 -0.77
C ASP A 102 -7.63 -11.59 0.32
N GLY A 103 -6.52 -10.93 -0.02
CA GLY A 103 -5.76 -10.10 0.92
C GLY A 103 -6.65 -9.06 1.60
N PHE A 104 -7.68 -8.57 0.91
CA PHE A 104 -8.63 -7.61 1.45
C PHE A 104 -9.52 -8.24 2.53
N MET A 105 -10.14 -9.40 2.27
CA MET A 105 -11.00 -10.06 3.27
C MET A 105 -10.20 -10.71 4.41
N ASP A 106 -9.11 -11.40 4.09
CA ASP A 106 -8.35 -12.21 5.05
C ASP A 106 -7.55 -11.36 6.05
N TYR A 107 -7.15 -10.14 5.66
CA TYR A 107 -6.39 -9.22 6.51
C TYR A 107 -7.18 -7.97 6.92
N GLY A 108 -8.49 -7.94 6.65
CA GLY A 108 -9.40 -6.88 7.12
C GLY A 108 -9.20 -5.52 6.45
N GLY A 109 -8.89 -5.51 5.16
CA GLY A 109 -8.82 -4.31 4.32
C GLY A 109 -7.42 -3.93 3.86
N VAL A 110 -7.34 -2.79 3.18
CA VAL A 110 -6.11 -2.29 2.55
C VAL A 110 -5.26 -1.50 3.53
N GLY A 111 -3.95 -1.73 3.51
CA GLY A 111 -2.96 -0.95 4.26
C GLY A 111 -1.93 -1.80 4.99
N ILE A 112 -1.23 -1.17 5.93
CA ILE A 112 -0.24 -1.83 6.78
C ILE A 112 -0.95 -2.34 8.04
N ARG A 113 -0.87 -3.64 8.30
CA ARG A 113 -1.45 -4.29 9.48
C ARG A 113 -0.36 -4.84 10.38
N TYR A 114 -0.53 -4.63 11.69
CA TYR A 114 0.34 -5.17 12.72
C TYR A 114 -0.49 -6.08 13.62
N SER A 115 -0.13 -7.36 13.69
CA SER A 115 -0.78 -8.34 14.57
C SER A 115 0.28 -9.16 15.29
N GLY A 116 0.59 -8.78 16.52
CA GLY A 116 1.64 -9.40 17.33
C GLY A 116 2.98 -9.43 16.60
N LYS A 117 3.37 -10.61 16.09
CA LYS A 117 4.64 -10.83 15.37
C LYS A 117 4.50 -10.77 13.84
N THR A 118 3.29 -10.54 13.35
CA THR A 118 2.97 -10.47 11.93
C THR A 118 2.86 -9.02 11.48
N LYS A 119 3.56 -8.68 10.39
CA LYS A 119 3.39 -7.41 9.69
C LYS A 119 2.96 -7.68 8.26
N ALA A 120 1.77 -7.20 7.91
CA ALA A 120 1.18 -7.40 6.59
C ALA A 120 1.08 -6.07 5.84
N TYR A 121 1.41 -6.09 4.55
CA TYR A 121 1.28 -4.96 3.62
C TYR A 121 0.31 -5.40 2.54
N ILE A 122 -0.93 -4.92 2.67
CA ILE A 122 -2.06 -5.40 1.88
C ILE A 122 -2.50 -4.29 0.95
N PHE A 123 -2.43 -4.57 -0.33
CA PHE A 123 -2.89 -3.75 -1.45
C PHE A 123 -3.93 -4.55 -2.24
N PHE A 124 -4.53 -3.93 -3.26
CA PHE A 124 -5.52 -4.58 -4.11
C PHE A 124 -4.85 -5.63 -5.01
N ALA A 125 -4.73 -6.87 -4.52
CA ALA A 125 -4.29 -8.04 -5.29
C ALA A 125 -4.78 -9.36 -4.66
N ASP A 126 -4.86 -10.42 -5.47
CA ASP A 126 -5.48 -11.72 -5.11
C ASP A 126 -4.50 -12.77 -4.55
N TYR A 127 -3.22 -12.42 -4.49
CA TYR A 127 -2.16 -13.33 -4.03
C TYR A 127 -1.37 -12.68 -2.92
N VAL A 128 -0.93 -13.51 -1.97
CA VAL A 128 -0.13 -13.08 -0.82
C VAL A 128 1.16 -13.89 -0.77
N ILE A 129 2.27 -13.18 -0.69
CA ILE A 129 3.60 -13.71 -0.39
C ILE A 129 3.79 -13.63 1.13
N GLU A 130 3.97 -14.78 1.77
CA GLU A 130 4.28 -14.86 3.20
C GLU A 130 5.74 -15.29 3.41
N LEU A 131 6.47 -14.52 4.22
CA LEU A 131 7.84 -14.79 4.63
C LEU A 131 7.89 -15.02 6.13
N GLU A 132 8.53 -16.12 6.55
CA GLU A 132 8.84 -16.38 7.95
C GLU A 132 10.31 -16.09 8.23
N ILE A 133 10.56 -15.18 9.17
CA ILE A 133 11.90 -14.69 9.53
C ILE A 133 12.06 -14.84 11.05
N GLY A 134 12.60 -15.97 11.47
CA GLY A 134 12.69 -16.31 12.89
C GLY A 134 11.30 -16.41 13.52
N LYS A 135 11.01 -15.54 14.50
CA LYS A 135 9.70 -15.47 15.16
C LYS A 135 8.73 -14.48 14.48
N LYS A 136 9.16 -13.77 13.44
CA LYS A 136 8.37 -12.72 12.78
C LYS A 136 7.81 -13.25 11.46
N LYS A 137 6.63 -12.78 11.10
CA LYS A 137 5.99 -13.09 9.82
C LYS A 137 5.76 -11.81 9.03
N LEU A 138 6.14 -11.79 7.77
CA LEU A 138 5.83 -10.70 6.85
C LEU A 138 4.87 -11.22 5.77
N ALA A 139 3.86 -10.44 5.42
CA ALA A 139 2.92 -10.76 4.36
C ALA A 139 2.81 -9.59 3.38
N PHE A 140 2.80 -9.86 2.08
CA PHE A 140 2.71 -8.86 1.03
C PHE A 140 1.75 -9.33 -0.04
N THR A 141 0.80 -8.49 -0.44
CA THR A 141 -0.02 -8.80 -1.63
C THR A 141 0.82 -8.67 -2.90
N THR A 142 0.48 -9.40 -3.96
CA THR A 142 1.17 -9.34 -5.27
C THR A 142 0.22 -9.58 -6.45
N ASN A 143 0.40 -8.82 -7.53
CA ASN A 143 -0.20 -9.02 -8.85
C ASN A 143 0.70 -9.83 -9.79
N LYS A 144 1.90 -10.21 -9.34
CA LYS A 144 2.90 -10.96 -10.11
C LYS A 144 3.24 -12.32 -9.49
N PRO A 145 2.24 -13.14 -9.08
CA PRO A 145 2.51 -14.37 -8.34
C PRO A 145 3.41 -15.35 -9.10
N ARG A 146 3.31 -15.41 -10.43
CA ARG A 146 4.13 -16.30 -11.27
C ARG A 146 5.62 -15.91 -11.25
N GLU A 147 5.92 -14.62 -11.45
CA GLU A 147 7.30 -14.12 -11.45
C GLU A 147 7.98 -14.37 -10.09
N PHE A 148 7.27 -14.11 -8.99
CA PHE A 148 7.78 -14.40 -7.65
C PHE A 148 7.91 -15.91 -7.39
N GLN A 149 6.99 -16.73 -7.88
CA GLN A 149 7.06 -18.19 -7.74
C GLN A 149 8.30 -18.75 -8.46
N GLU A 150 8.56 -18.31 -9.69
CA GLU A 150 9.75 -18.70 -10.46
C GLU A 150 11.06 -18.36 -9.71
N MET A 151 11.12 -17.16 -9.09
CA MET A 151 12.27 -16.76 -8.28
C MET A 151 12.44 -17.61 -7.02
N ILE A 152 11.33 -17.95 -6.35
CA ILE A 152 11.35 -18.84 -5.17
C ILE A 152 11.83 -20.24 -5.56
N ASP A 153 11.40 -20.75 -6.71
CA ASP A 153 11.80 -22.08 -7.19
C ASP A 153 13.29 -22.08 -7.60
N HIS A 154 13.78 -21.00 -8.22
CA HIS A 154 15.21 -20.80 -8.46
C HIS A 154 16.02 -20.85 -7.15
N TRP A 155 15.60 -20.10 -6.13
CA TRP A 155 16.25 -20.10 -4.81
C TRP A 155 16.35 -21.50 -4.18
N LYS A 156 15.30 -22.30 -4.32
CA LYS A 156 15.28 -23.69 -3.82
C LYS A 156 16.20 -24.60 -4.61
N SER A 157 16.28 -24.43 -5.93
CA SER A 157 17.14 -25.25 -6.80
C SER A 157 18.63 -25.06 -6.51
N GLU A 158 19.06 -23.87 -6.09
CA GLU A 158 20.46 -23.61 -5.69
C GLU A 158 20.84 -24.16 -4.31
N THR A 159 19.85 -24.53 -3.49
CA THR A 159 20.07 -25.00 -2.11
C THR A 159 20.11 -26.53 -2.03
N ASN A 160 19.73 -27.22 -3.11
CA ASN A 160 19.85 -28.66 -3.31
C ASN A 160 21.15 -29.00 -4.04
#